data_AF-A0A9D2CEJ1-F1
#
_entry.id   AF-A0A9D2CEJ1-F1
#
_cell.length_a   1.000
_cell.length_b   1.000
_cell.length_c   1.000
_cell.angle_alpha   90.00
_cell.angle_beta   90.00
_cell.angle_gamma   90.00
#
_symmetry.space_group_name_H-M   'P 1'
#
loop_
_entity.id
_entity.type
_entity.pdbx_description
1 polymer ?
#
loop_
_entity_poly.entity_id
_entity_poly.type
_entity_poly.pdbx_seq_one_letter_code
_entity_poly.pdbx_strand_id
1 'polypeptide(L)'
;MSKKFLFGFVLGLIFVVAAVLWLLSIVAEDTFGWFTLGWAVTLIAGGFGIAFILRGLFSKTAGPIKKFYIYFGAGMLVMAVLALVGELSMPGKIVLPIIAIILTAALLLGFIAVGGKKWDQGDNQNAGYKNYYQRKAEEEAKNKDKKDGE
;
A
#
# COMPACT_ATOMS: atom_id res chain seq x y z
N MET A 1 9.49 -1.27 18.65
CA MET A 1 9.98 -0.85 17.31
C MET A 1 8.88 -0.04 16.61
N SER A 2 9.17 1.12 16.02
CA SER A 2 8.11 1.95 15.40
C SER A 2 7.65 1.34 14.06
N LYS A 3 6.38 1.49 13.69
CA LYS A 3 5.86 0.99 12.39
C LYS A 3 6.61 1.58 11.18
N LYS A 4 7.09 2.82 11.31
CA LYS A 4 7.92 3.48 10.29
C LYS A 4 9.29 2.82 10.16
N PHE A 5 9.93 2.50 11.29
CA PHE A 5 11.19 1.77 11.30
C PHE A 5 11.01 0.37 10.71
N LEU A 6 9.98 -0.38 11.14
CA LEU A 6 9.75 -1.74 10.63
C LEU A 6 9.56 -1.76 9.11
N PHE A 7 8.80 -0.80 8.57
CA PHE A 7 8.64 -0.67 7.12
C PHE A 7 9.97 -0.38 6.41
N GLY A 8 10.75 0.59 6.89
CA GLY A 8 12.07 0.90 6.32
C GLY A 8 13.04 -0.28 6.44
N PHE A 9 12.99 -1.00 7.55
CA PHE A 9 13.80 -2.19 7.80
C PHE A 9 13.46 -3.32 6.81
N VAL A 10 12.17 -3.60 6.57
CA VAL A 10 11.73 -4.59 5.59
C VAL A 10 12.21 -4.22 4.18
N LEU A 11 12.06 -2.96 3.77
CA LEU A 11 12.56 -2.50 2.48
C LEU A 11 14.08 -2.62 2.36
N GLY A 12 14.82 -2.25 3.41
CA GLY A 12 16.27 -2.41 3.45
C GLY A 12 16.68 -3.88 3.36
N LEU A 13 15.97 -4.77 4.05
CA LEU A 13 16.24 -6.21 4.05
C LEU A 13 16.02 -6.83 2.66
N ILE A 14 14.99 -6.41 1.92
CA ILE A 14 14.77 -6.84 0.54
C ILE A 14 15.98 -6.47 -0.34
N PHE A 15 16.51 -5.25 -0.20
CA PHE A 15 17.72 -4.84 -0.92
C PHE A 15 18.95 -5.65 -0.54
N VAL A 16 19.15 -5.91 0.75
CA VAL A 16 20.27 -6.72 1.24
C VAL A 16 20.19 -8.14 0.68
N VAL A 17 19.00 -8.76 0.69
CA VAL A 17 18.80 -10.09 0.12
C VAL A 17 19.10 -10.10 -1.38
N ALA A 18 18.61 -9.12 -2.14
CA ALA A 18 18.92 -9.01 -3.57
C ALA A 18 20.43 -8.87 -3.83
N ALA A 19 21.11 -8.03 -3.05
CA ALA A 19 22.55 -7.79 -3.19
C ALA A 19 23.38 -9.02 -2.82
N VAL A 20 23.01 -9.73 -1.75
CA VAL A 20 23.67 -10.97 -1.33
C VAL A 20 23.47 -12.06 -2.38
N LEU A 21 22.25 -12.25 -2.88
CA LEU A 21 21.98 -13.25 -3.93
C LEU A 21 22.70 -12.94 -5.23
N TRP A 22 22.82 -11.65 -5.60
CA TRP A 22 23.64 -11.24 -6.74
C TRP A 22 25.11 -11.55 -6.52
N LEU A 23 25.67 -11.21 -5.36
CA LEU A 23 27.07 -11.50 -5.09
C LEU A 23 27.34 -13.01 -5.11
N LEU A 24 26.41 -13.80 -4.57
CA LEU A 24 26.46 -15.25 -4.63
C LEU A 24 26.36 -15.80 -6.05
N SER A 25 25.59 -15.18 -6.95
CA SER A 25 25.51 -15.62 -8.35
C SER A 25 26.83 -15.46 -9.10
N ILE A 26 27.70 -14.54 -8.66
CA ILE A 26 29.04 -14.35 -9.20
C ILE A 26 30.07 -15.27 -8.53
N VAL A 27 30.04 -15.37 -7.20
CA VAL A 27 31.08 -16.08 -6.43
C VAL A 27 30.84 -17.60 -6.38
N ALA A 28 29.58 -18.02 -6.42
CA ALA A 28 29.16 -19.42 -6.35
C ALA A 28 28.21 -19.75 -7.51
N GLU A 29 28.68 -19.49 -8.73
CA GLU A 29 27.92 -19.61 -9.98
C GLU A 29 27.25 -21.00 -10.13
N ASP A 30 27.94 -22.08 -9.76
CA ASP A 30 27.39 -23.45 -9.83
C ASP A 30 26.10 -23.63 -9.00
N THR A 31 25.90 -22.81 -7.96
CA THR A 31 24.73 -22.90 -7.07
C THR A 31 23.74 -21.75 -7.30
N PHE A 32 24.23 -20.55 -7.57
CA PHE A 32 23.44 -19.32 -7.61
C PHE A 32 23.42 -18.62 -8.98
N GLY A 33 24.04 -19.18 -10.01
CA GLY A 33 24.12 -18.58 -11.36
C GLY A 33 22.76 -18.32 -12.03
N TRP A 34 21.69 -18.95 -11.54
CA TRP A 34 20.32 -18.66 -11.95
C TRP A 34 19.83 -17.26 -11.55
N PHE A 35 20.45 -16.62 -10.56
CA PHE A 35 20.04 -15.30 -10.06
C PHE A 35 20.68 -14.17 -10.89
N THR A 36 19.95 -13.77 -11.92
CA THR A 36 20.33 -12.71 -12.87
C THR A 36 19.87 -11.31 -12.40
N LEU A 37 20.20 -10.29 -13.21
CA LEU A 37 19.67 -8.94 -13.04
C LEU A 37 18.13 -8.90 -13.09
N GLY A 38 17.50 -9.68 -13.95
CA GLY A 38 16.04 -9.77 -14.03
C GLY A 38 15.46 -10.24 -12.70
N TRP A 39 16.01 -11.30 -12.11
CA TRP A 39 15.59 -11.81 -10.80
C TRP A 39 15.80 -10.79 -9.68
N ALA A 40 16.92 -10.06 -9.68
CA ALA A 40 17.17 -9.01 -8.70
C ALA A 40 16.14 -7.87 -8.79
N VAL A 41 15.85 -7.40 -10.02
CA VAL A 41 14.83 -6.36 -10.26
C VAL A 41 13.46 -6.86 -9.83
N THR A 42 13.09 -8.09 -10.19
CA THR A 42 11.83 -8.71 -9.77
C THR A 42 11.71 -8.78 -8.25
N LEU A 43 12.77 -9.20 -7.55
CA LEU A 43 12.75 -9.33 -6.09
C LEU A 43 12.56 -7.96 -5.42
N ILE A 44 13.31 -6.94 -5.85
CA ILE A 44 13.21 -5.59 -5.31
C ILE A 44 11.85 -4.98 -5.64
N ALA A 45 11.49 -4.93 -6.93
CA ALA A 45 10.25 -4.31 -7.39
C ALA A 45 9.01 -5.05 -6.86
N GLY A 46 9.04 -6.38 -6.85
CA GLY A 46 7.98 -7.22 -6.31
C GLY A 46 7.81 -7.05 -4.81
N GLY A 47 8.90 -7.16 -4.05
CA GLY A 47 8.89 -6.99 -2.59
C GLY A 47 8.45 -5.59 -2.17
N PHE A 48 8.95 -4.55 -2.84
CA PHE A 48 8.54 -3.18 -2.60
C PHE A 48 7.09 -2.96 -2.98
N GLY A 49 6.65 -3.49 -4.13
CA GLY A 49 5.27 -3.39 -4.60
C GLY A 49 4.28 -3.91 -3.56
N ILE A 50 4.54 -5.10 -3.03
CA ILE A 50 3.74 -5.69 -1.94
C ILE A 50 3.79 -4.80 -0.68
N ALA A 51 4.97 -4.39 -0.26
CA ALA A 51 5.13 -3.57 0.95
C ALA A 51 4.36 -2.25 0.86
N PHE A 52 4.41 -1.57 -0.27
CA PHE A 52 3.70 -0.31 -0.50
C PHE A 52 2.18 -0.49 -0.55
N ILE A 53 1.68 -1.56 -1.18
CA ILE A 53 0.24 -1.88 -1.15
C ILE A 53 -0.24 -2.12 0.28
N LEU A 54 0.49 -2.93 1.06
CA LEU A 54 0.16 -3.20 2.47
C LEU A 54 0.20 -1.91 3.30
N ARG A 55 1.18 -1.04 3.06
CA ARG A 55 1.25 0.28 3.71
C ARG A 55 0.05 1.15 3.36
N GLY A 56 -0.39 1.16 2.11
CA GLY A 56 -1.59 1.90 1.71
C GLY A 56 -2.87 1.38 2.38
N LEU A 57 -3.01 0.06 2.53
CA LEU A 57 -4.17 -0.57 3.18
C LEU A 57 -4.22 -0.31 4.70
N PHE A 58 -3.09 -0.47 5.39
CA PHE A 58 -3.06 -0.46 6.86
C PHE A 58 -2.57 0.85 7.50
N SER A 59 -2.18 1.84 6.69
CA SER A 59 -1.78 3.15 7.23
C SER A 59 -2.98 3.93 7.78
N LYS A 60 -2.74 4.73 8.83
CA LYS A 60 -3.71 5.67 9.41
C LYS A 60 -3.64 7.06 8.75
N THR A 61 -3.19 7.13 7.49
CA THR A 61 -3.02 8.40 6.76
C THR A 61 -4.28 8.80 5.98
N ALA A 62 -4.30 10.01 5.44
CA ALA A 62 -5.38 10.51 4.59
C ALA A 62 -5.61 9.63 3.34
N GLY A 63 -6.85 9.63 2.85
CA GLY A 63 -7.28 8.81 1.71
C GLY A 63 -6.41 8.90 0.46
N PRO A 64 -5.99 10.11 -0.01
CA PRO A 64 -5.09 10.23 -1.16
C PRO A 64 -3.75 9.56 -0.96
N ILE A 65 -3.18 9.68 0.25
CA ILE A 65 -1.88 9.09 0.59
C ILE A 65 -1.98 7.56 0.56
N LYS A 66 -3.09 6.99 1.02
CA LYS A 66 -3.35 5.54 0.92
C LYS A 66 -3.38 5.08 -0.54
N LYS A 67 -4.15 5.78 -1.39
CA LYS A 67 -4.24 5.48 -2.82
C LYS A 67 -2.89 5.61 -3.52
N PHE A 68 -2.12 6.65 -3.21
CA PHE A 68 -0.77 6.83 -3.72
C PHE A 68 0.12 5.61 -3.43
N TYR A 69 0.16 5.14 -2.18
CA TYR A 69 0.95 3.95 -1.84
C TYR A 69 0.49 2.69 -2.58
N ILE A 70 -0.83 2.50 -2.76
CA ILE A 70 -1.37 1.34 -3.49
C ILE A 70 -0.99 1.40 -4.96
N TYR A 71 -1.20 2.54 -5.62
CA TYR A 71 -0.91 2.68 -7.06
C TYR A 71 0.58 2.68 -7.33
N PHE A 72 1.38 3.28 -6.47
CA PHE A 72 2.83 3.20 -6.54
C PHE A 72 3.31 1.75 -6.40
N GLY A 73 2.80 1.02 -5.41
CA GLY A 73 3.12 -0.40 -5.23
C GLY A 73 2.68 -1.26 -6.42
N ALA A 74 1.51 -1.00 -6.99
CA ALA A 74 1.04 -1.68 -8.19
C ALA A 74 1.93 -1.41 -9.42
N GLY A 75 2.40 -0.17 -9.59
CA GLY A 75 3.38 0.17 -10.63
C GLY A 75 4.69 -0.63 -10.47
N MET A 76 5.17 -0.81 -9.23
CA MET A 76 6.33 -1.65 -8.96
C MET A 76 6.08 -3.13 -9.25
N LEU A 77 4.88 -3.65 -8.97
CA LEU A 77 4.50 -5.01 -9.36
C LEU A 77 4.49 -5.19 -10.89
N VAL A 78 4.04 -4.19 -11.64
CA VAL A 78 4.12 -4.22 -13.12
C VAL A 78 5.58 -4.29 -13.57
N MET A 79 6.48 -3.50 -12.98
CA MET A 79 7.91 -3.57 -13.27
C MET A 79 8.49 -4.96 -12.95
N ALA A 80 8.06 -5.58 -11.85
CA ALA A 80 8.49 -6.93 -11.49
C ALA A 80 8.04 -7.98 -12.51
N VAL A 81 6.81 -7.88 -13.02
CA VAL A 81 6.28 -8.76 -14.09
C VAL A 81 7.08 -8.56 -15.37
N LEU A 82 7.36 -7.33 -15.77
CA LEU A 82 8.14 -7.04 -16.98
C LEU A 82 9.55 -7.61 -16.89
N ALA A 83 10.20 -7.51 -15.72
CA ALA A 83 11.51 -8.14 -15.48
C ALA A 83 11.43 -9.67 -15.59
N LEU A 84 10.34 -10.30 -15.12
CA LEU A 84 10.13 -11.74 -15.24
C LEU A 84 9.85 -12.23 -16.65
N VAL A 85 9.46 -11.36 -17.60
CA VAL A 85 9.10 -11.81 -18.96
C VAL A 85 10.28 -12.52 -19.62
N GLY A 86 11.48 -11.93 -19.52
CA GLY A 86 12.70 -12.52 -20.05
C GLY A 86 13.15 -13.75 -19.26
N GLU A 87 13.13 -13.66 -17.94
CA GLU A 87 13.63 -14.73 -17.05
C GLU A 87 12.80 -16.01 -17.12
N LEU A 88 11.47 -15.89 -17.22
CA LEU A 88 10.57 -17.03 -17.26
C LEU A 88 10.16 -17.42 -18.69
N SER A 89 10.72 -16.77 -19.71
CA SER A 89 10.32 -16.96 -21.11
C SER A 89 8.79 -16.91 -21.27
N MET A 90 8.16 -15.93 -20.60
CA MET A 90 6.70 -15.90 -20.52
C MET A 90 6.08 -15.67 -21.91
N PRO A 91 5.00 -16.38 -22.27
CA PRO A 91 4.28 -16.11 -23.50
C PRO A 91 3.77 -14.66 -23.53
N GLY A 92 4.12 -13.88 -24.55
CA GLY A 92 3.71 -12.46 -24.63
C GLY A 92 2.19 -12.24 -24.47
N LYS A 93 1.38 -13.21 -24.92
CA LYS A 93 -0.09 -13.20 -24.78
C LYS A 93 -0.60 -13.18 -23.33
N ILE A 94 0.18 -13.63 -22.35
CA ILE A 94 -0.23 -13.64 -20.93
C ILE A 94 0.24 -12.40 -20.15
N VAL A 95 1.22 -11.66 -20.68
CA VAL A 95 1.82 -10.51 -19.97
C VAL A 95 0.80 -9.39 -19.75
N LEU A 96 0.09 -8.98 -20.80
CA LEU A 96 -0.94 -7.94 -20.72
C LEU A 96 -2.10 -8.32 -19.79
N PRO A 97 -2.67 -9.54 -19.85
CA PRO A 97 -3.64 -10.01 -18.87
C PRO A 97 -3.17 -9.91 -17.41
N ILE A 98 -1.93 -10.30 -17.11
CA ILE A 98 -1.37 -10.21 -15.74
C ILE A 98 -1.30 -8.74 -15.29
N ILE A 99 -0.81 -7.85 -16.15
CA ILE A 99 -0.75 -6.41 -15.86
C ILE A 99 -2.16 -5.86 -15.62
N ALA A 100 -3.13 -6.21 -16.46
CA ALA A 100 -4.52 -5.78 -16.30
C ALA A 100 -5.09 -6.22 -14.94
N ILE A 101 -4.85 -7.47 -14.52
CA ILE A 101 -5.27 -7.96 -13.20
C ILE A 101 -4.64 -7.15 -12.07
N ILE A 102 -3.34 -6.84 -12.15
CA ILE A 102 -2.64 -6.03 -11.14
C ILE A 102 -3.29 -4.64 -11.04
N LEU A 103 -3.54 -3.99 -12.17
CA LEU A 103 -4.13 -2.65 -12.21
C LEU A 103 -5.57 -2.65 -11.68
N THR A 104 -6.39 -3.64 -12.08
CA THR A 104 -7.76 -3.78 -11.57
C THR A 104 -7.78 -4.03 -10.07
N ALA A 105 -6.90 -4.92 -9.57
CA ALA A 105 -6.77 -5.17 -8.14
C ALA A 105 -6.35 -3.89 -7.39
N ALA A 106 -5.40 -3.11 -7.92
CA ALA A 106 -4.95 -1.87 -7.31
C ALA A 106 -6.09 -0.83 -7.21
N LEU A 107 -6.92 -0.71 -8.25
CA LEU A 107 -8.09 0.18 -8.23
C LEU A 107 -9.11 -0.26 -7.17
N LEU A 108 -9.42 -1.55 -7.08
CA LEU A 108 -10.32 -2.11 -6.07
C LEU A 108 -9.77 -1.89 -4.65
N LEU A 109 -8.49 -2.19 -4.43
CA LEU A 109 -7.83 -1.95 -3.15
C LEU A 109 -7.81 -0.45 -2.79
N GLY A 110 -7.61 0.42 -3.76
CA GLY A 110 -7.67 1.88 -3.57
C GLY A 110 -9.04 2.37 -3.14
N PHE A 111 -10.12 1.75 -3.62
CA PHE A 111 -11.48 2.03 -3.18
C PHE A 111 -11.72 1.52 -1.75
N ILE A 112 -11.33 0.27 -1.46
CA ILE A 112 -11.46 -0.36 -0.14
C ILE A 112 -10.67 0.39 0.93
N ALA A 113 -9.45 0.84 0.63
CA ALA A 113 -8.56 1.51 1.57
C ALA A 113 -9.12 2.83 2.15
N VAL A 114 -10.02 3.48 1.38
CA VAL A 114 -10.68 4.74 1.78
C VAL A 114 -12.11 4.49 2.32
N GLY A 115 -12.55 3.22 2.35
CA GLY A 115 -13.87 2.84 2.85
C GLY A 115 -15.02 3.42 2.05
N GLY A 116 -14.82 3.63 0.74
CA GLY A 116 -15.83 4.23 -0.15
C GLY A 116 -16.11 5.72 0.09
N LYS A 117 -15.44 6.37 1.05
CA LYS A 117 -15.61 7.81 1.30
C LYS A 117 -15.06 8.61 0.12
N LYS A 118 -15.87 9.56 -0.38
CA LYS A 118 -15.40 10.50 -1.40
C LYS A 118 -14.32 11.38 -0.77
N TRP A 119 -13.28 11.69 -1.54
CA TRP A 119 -12.17 12.51 -1.06
C TRP A 119 -12.61 13.93 -0.62
N ASP A 120 -13.79 14.36 -1.08
CA ASP A 120 -14.42 15.65 -0.80
C ASP A 120 -15.59 15.57 0.20
N GLN A 121 -15.77 14.44 0.89
CA GLN A 121 -16.76 14.36 1.97
C GLN A 121 -16.25 15.14 3.18
N GLY A 122 -16.72 16.37 3.33
CA GLY A 122 -16.52 17.16 4.55
C GLY A 122 -17.14 16.46 5.76
N ASP A 123 -16.60 16.69 6.95
CA ASP A 123 -17.09 16.05 8.19
C ASP A 123 -18.58 16.34 8.44
N ASN A 124 -19.08 17.47 7.93
CA ASN A 124 -20.49 17.87 7.96
C ASN A 124 -21.43 16.98 7.14
N GLN A 125 -20.90 16.12 6.27
CA GLN A 125 -21.68 15.17 5.46
C GLN A 125 -21.72 13.77 6.10
N ASN A 126 -21.08 13.54 7.24
CA ASN A 126 -21.15 12.27 7.97
C ASN A 126 -22.49 12.13 8.71
N ALA A 127 -23.08 10.94 8.66
CA ALA A 127 -24.27 10.61 9.45
C ALA A 127 -23.98 10.79 10.95
N GLY A 128 -24.78 11.63 11.62
CA GLY A 128 -24.62 11.96 13.04
C GLY A 128 -23.74 13.19 13.34
N TYR A 129 -23.24 13.90 12.33
CA TYR A 129 -22.54 15.16 12.56
C TYR A 129 -23.47 16.21 13.17
N LYS A 130 -23.18 16.61 14.42
CA LYS A 130 -23.91 17.70 15.08
C LYS A 130 -23.25 19.03 14.79
N ASN A 131 -24.01 19.93 14.18
CA ASN A 131 -23.54 21.29 13.94
C ASN A 131 -23.24 22.02 15.26
N TYR A 132 -22.43 23.08 15.20
CA TYR A 132 -22.03 23.85 16.39
C TYR A 132 -23.22 24.24 17.26
N TYR A 133 -24.31 24.71 16.65
CA TYR A 133 -25.55 25.06 17.33
C TYR A 133 -26.23 23.87 18.03
N GLN A 134 -26.20 22.69 17.42
CA GLN A 134 -26.76 21.47 18.02
C GLN A 134 -25.91 21.00 19.22
N ARG A 135 -24.58 21.11 19.14
CA ARG A 135 -23.68 20.82 20.27
C ARG A 135 -23.89 21.80 21.42
N LYS A 136 -24.00 23.10 21.10
CA LYS A 136 -24.28 24.16 22.07
C LYS A 136 -25.63 23.96 22.77
N ALA A 137 -26.68 23.64 22.02
CA ALA A 137 -28.01 23.37 22.58
C ALA A 137 -28.02 22.15 23.52
N GLU A 138 -27.27 21.10 23.19
CA GLU A 138 -27.14 19.92 24.08
C GLU A 138 -26.32 20.20 25.35
N GLU A 139 -25.27 21.03 25.25
CA GLU A 139 -24.51 21.48 26.42
C GLU A 139 -25.38 22.35 27.34
N GLU A 140 -26.18 23.26 26.78
CA GLU A 140 -27.11 24.10 27.55
C GLU A 140 -28.23 23.29 28.21
N ALA A 141 -28.79 22.31 27.50
CA ALA A 141 -29.79 21.39 28.07
C ALA A 141 -29.20 20.56 29.22
N LYS A 142 -27.99 20.00 29.06
CA LYS A 142 -27.30 19.27 30.13
C LYS A 142 -26.97 20.13 31.34
N ASN A 143 -26.66 21.42 31.13
CA ASN A 143 -26.39 22.34 32.23
C ASN A 143 -27.66 22.79 32.96
N LYS A 144 -28.83 22.75 32.33
CA LYS A 144 -30.12 22.97 33.00
C LYS A 144 -30.54 21.76 33.83
N ASP A 145 -30.49 20.55 33.26
CA ASP A 145 -30.82 19.31 33.98
C ASP A 145 -29.95 19.10 35.23
N LYS A 146 -28.68 19.53 35.20
CA LYS A 146 -27.80 19.49 36.38
C LYS A 146 -28.13 20.52 37.46
N LYS A 147 -28.70 21.66 37.08
CA LYS A 147 -29.08 22.73 38.02
C LYS A 147 -30.45 22.50 38.64
N ASP A 148 -31.35 21.82 37.93
CA ASP A 148 -32.70 21.52 38.39
C ASP A 148 -32.76 20.20 39.20
N GLY A 149 -31.65 19.47 39.30
CA GLY A 149 -31.50 18.22 40.06
C GLY A 149 -30.65 18.32 41.35
N GLU A 150 -30.18 19.52 41.71
CA GLU A 150 -29.63 19.88 43.04
C GLU A 150 -30.71 20.55 43.89
#